data_AF-A0A3E1DHR4-F1
#
_entry.id   AF-A0A3E1DHR4-F1
#
_cell.length_a   1.000
_cell.length_b   1.000
_cell.length_c   1.000
_cell.angle_alpha   90.00
_cell.angle_beta   90.00
_cell.angle_gamma   90.00
#
_symmetry.space_group_name_H-M   'P 1'
#
loop_
_entity.id
_entity.type
_entity.pdbx_description
1 polymer ?
#
loop_
_entity_poly.entity_id
_entity_poly.type
_entity_poly.pdbx_seq_one_letter_code
_entity_poly.pdbx_strand_id
1 'polypeptide(L)'
;MIEITLATIIITIIIVLTLRNTKHAVLENPVILNRTGQYHAILAPKLNIAQTFIEAIAKQLPGPRDASQNSGTQCFEVRDPQAAAIGHELYLLAITMRNGMLYFQAIVPRPLINDQDSHFNMLMESAHGALADITATGIHSTEMDECIITAIDTAARKLGIGIKQQV
;
A
#
# COMPACT_ATOMS: atom_id res chain seq x y z
N MET A 1 -12.30 19.57 44.13
CA MET A 1 -11.12 19.28 43.27
C MET A 1 -11.31 18.02 42.44
N ILE A 2 -11.79 16.91 43.02
CA ILE A 2 -11.99 15.61 42.32
C ILE A 2 -12.96 15.70 41.11
N GLU A 3 -14.08 16.44 41.23
CA GLU A 3 -15.04 16.58 40.12
C GLU A 3 -14.47 17.31 38.91
N ILE A 4 -13.63 18.33 39.13
CA ILE A 4 -13.01 19.11 38.05
C ILE A 4 -11.97 18.27 37.30
N THR A 5 -11.21 17.44 38.01
CA THR A 5 -10.28 16.46 37.40
C THR A 5 -10.99 15.38 36.61
N LEU A 6 -12.16 14.91 37.06
CA LEU A 6 -12.93 13.89 36.34
C LEU A 6 -13.50 14.46 35.03
N ALA A 7 -14.06 15.67 35.09
CA ALA A 7 -14.61 16.35 33.92
C ALA A 7 -13.56 16.61 32.84
N THR A 8 -12.34 17.00 33.24
CA THR A 8 -11.23 17.24 32.30
C THR A 8 -10.76 15.95 31.63
N ILE A 9 -10.72 14.81 32.34
CA ILE A 9 -10.37 13.52 31.74
C ILE A 9 -11.41 13.10 30.71
N ILE A 10 -12.70 13.21 31.04
CA ILE A 10 -13.80 12.83 30.14
C ILE A 10 -13.78 13.68 28.87
N ILE A 11 -13.62 15.01 29.01
CA ILE A 11 -13.53 15.92 27.86
C ILE A 11 -12.32 15.58 26.99
N THR A 12 -11.17 15.28 27.59
CA THR A 12 -9.97 14.90 26.85
C THR A 12 -10.17 13.61 26.07
N ILE A 13 -10.81 12.60 26.66
CA ILE A 13 -11.15 11.34 25.98
C ILE A 13 -12.11 11.59 24.81
N ILE A 14 -13.14 12.41 25.00
CA ILE A 14 -14.10 12.76 23.93
C ILE A 14 -13.40 13.50 22.79
N ILE A 15 -12.49 14.43 23.09
CA ILE A 15 -11.72 15.17 22.08
C ILE A 15 -10.79 14.22 21.31
N VAL A 16 -10.08 13.32 22.01
CA VAL A 16 -9.21 12.33 21.37
C VAL A 16 -10.01 11.38 20.48
N LEU A 17 -11.18 10.92 20.94
CA LEU A 17 -12.06 10.04 20.15
C LEU A 17 -12.65 10.74 18.92
N THR A 18 -13.01 12.02 19.03
CA THR A 18 -13.56 12.80 17.90
C THR A 18 -12.48 13.19 16.89
N LEU A 19 -11.28 13.56 17.33
CA LEU A 19 -10.14 13.87 16.45
C LEU A 19 -9.60 12.62 15.74
N ARG A 20 -9.67 11.43 16.34
CA ARG A 20 -9.27 10.19 15.67
C ARG A 20 -10.15 9.86 14.46
N ASN A 21 -11.32 10.49 14.34
CA ASN A 21 -12.26 10.29 13.26
C ASN A 21 -12.09 11.29 12.10
N THR A 22 -10.96 11.99 12.00
CA THR A 22 -10.61 12.75 10.80
C THR A 22 -10.49 11.79 9.62
N LYS A 23 -11.58 11.64 8.87
CA LYS A 23 -11.62 10.94 7.59
C LYS A 23 -10.44 11.42 6.75
N HIS A 24 -9.60 10.49 6.31
CA HIS A 24 -8.54 10.80 5.35
C HIS A 24 -9.19 11.51 4.16
N ALA A 25 -8.74 12.73 3.85
CA ALA A 25 -9.25 13.47 2.72
C ALA A 25 -9.04 12.63 1.46
N VAL A 26 -10.12 12.22 0.81
CA VAL A 26 -10.05 11.44 -0.43
C VAL A 26 -9.49 12.35 -1.51
N LEU A 27 -8.33 11.99 -2.06
CA LEU A 27 -7.66 12.79 -3.09
C LEU A 27 -8.18 12.37 -4.47
N GLU A 28 -8.74 13.31 -5.21
CA GLU A 28 -9.25 13.07 -6.58
C GLU A 28 -8.14 12.97 -7.64
N ASN A 29 -6.90 13.28 -7.29
CA ASN A 29 -5.73 13.21 -8.17
C ASN A 29 -4.86 12.00 -7.81
N PRO A 30 -4.09 11.45 -8.77
CA PRO A 30 -3.09 10.44 -8.45
C PRO A 30 -2.08 10.99 -7.44
N VAL A 31 -1.64 10.13 -6.51
CA VAL A 31 -0.72 10.50 -5.45
C VAL A 31 0.60 9.79 -5.67
N ILE A 32 1.67 10.57 -5.78
CA ILE A 32 3.03 10.06 -5.81
C ILE A 32 3.64 10.26 -4.43
N LEU A 33 4.02 9.17 -3.78
CA LEU A 33 4.72 9.18 -2.50
C LEU A 33 6.18 8.77 -2.73
N ASN A 34 7.10 9.57 -2.22
CA ASN A 34 8.52 9.25 -2.26
C ASN A 34 9.09 9.33 -0.84
N ARG A 35 9.65 8.22 -0.35
CA ARG A 35 10.44 8.16 0.87
C ARG A 35 11.87 7.81 0.48
N THR A 36 12.74 8.81 0.56
CA THR A 36 14.15 8.70 0.19
C THR A 36 14.80 7.47 0.80
N GLY A 37 15.36 6.59 -0.05
CA GLY A 37 16.06 5.39 0.36
C GLY A 37 15.17 4.25 0.89
N GLN A 38 13.83 4.36 0.78
CA GLN A 38 12.90 3.32 1.24
C GLN A 38 11.94 2.87 0.15
N TYR A 39 11.11 3.78 -0.36
CA TYR A 39 10.12 3.44 -1.37
C TYR A 39 9.66 4.62 -2.23
N HIS A 40 9.16 4.27 -3.41
CA HIS A 40 8.40 5.10 -4.31
C HIS A 40 7.02 4.46 -4.52
N ALA A 41 5.93 5.22 -4.42
CA ALA A 41 4.59 4.71 -4.63
C ALA A 41 3.78 5.63 -5.54
N ILE A 42 3.06 5.05 -6.49
CA ILE A 42 2.09 5.74 -7.34
C ILE A 42 0.72 5.16 -7.04
N LEU A 43 -0.17 6.01 -6.54
CA LEU A 43 -1.53 5.65 -6.16
C LEU A 43 -2.49 6.30 -7.14
N ALA A 44 -3.41 5.50 -7.71
CA ALA A 44 -4.52 6.05 -8.46
C ALA A 44 -5.36 7.02 -7.59
N PRO A 45 -6.13 7.92 -8.22
CA PRO A 45 -7.11 8.73 -7.51
C PRO A 45 -7.90 7.92 -6.48
N LYS A 46 -8.15 8.53 -5.32
CA LYS A 46 -8.93 8.01 -4.20
C LYS A 46 -8.28 6.85 -3.42
N LEU A 47 -7.10 6.40 -3.83
CA LEU A 47 -6.34 5.36 -3.14
C LEU A 47 -5.28 5.90 -2.17
N ASN A 48 -5.35 7.18 -1.79
CA ASN A 48 -4.44 7.73 -0.77
C ASN A 48 -4.60 7.06 0.61
N ILE A 49 -5.74 6.40 0.86
CA ILE A 49 -5.94 5.53 2.03
C ILE A 49 -4.93 4.38 2.11
N ALA A 50 -4.40 3.92 0.98
CA ALA A 50 -3.45 2.82 0.90
C ALA A 50 -2.07 3.23 1.43
N GLN A 51 -1.83 4.52 1.64
CA GLN A 51 -0.57 5.02 2.19
C GLN A 51 -0.23 4.35 3.53
N THR A 52 -1.20 4.22 4.44
CA THR A 52 -0.98 3.59 5.75
C THR A 52 -0.53 2.13 5.60
N PHE A 53 -1.13 1.42 4.64
CA PHE A 53 -0.77 0.03 4.36
C PHE A 53 0.63 -0.06 3.72
N ILE A 54 0.93 0.77 2.72
CA ILE A 54 2.23 0.84 2.06
C ILE A 54 3.35 1.16 3.07
N GLU A 55 3.13 2.13 3.96
CA GLU A 55 4.07 2.46 5.02
C GLU A 55 4.27 1.29 6.00
N ALA A 56 3.21 0.54 6.31
CA ALA A 56 3.31 -0.65 7.16
C ALA A 56 4.12 -1.78 6.51
N ILE A 57 3.96 -1.99 5.19
CA ILE A 57 4.75 -2.95 4.40
C ILE A 57 6.21 -2.52 4.37
N ALA A 58 6.48 -1.25 4.01
CA ALA A 58 7.84 -0.71 3.95
C ALA A 58 8.58 -0.84 5.29
N LYS A 59 7.88 -0.68 6.42
CA LYS A 59 8.43 -0.90 7.77
C LYS A 59 8.83 -2.34 8.08
N GLN A 60 8.25 -3.35 7.41
CA GLN A 60 8.68 -4.75 7.58
C GLN A 60 10.02 -5.03 6.90
N LEU A 61 10.42 -4.18 5.95
CA LEU A 61 11.64 -4.32 5.17
C LEU A 61 12.48 -3.03 5.36
N PRO A 62 13.10 -2.80 6.52
CA PRO A 62 13.87 -1.58 6.75
C PRO A 62 15.06 -1.47 5.78
N GLY A 63 15.40 -0.25 5.39
CA GLY A 63 16.60 0.03 4.59
C GLY A 63 17.86 0.23 5.44
N PRO A 64 19.05 0.30 4.81
CA PRO A 64 19.30 0.14 3.37
C PRO A 64 19.25 -1.33 2.94
N ARG A 65 18.77 -1.59 1.72
CA ARG A 65 18.64 -2.93 1.15
C ARG A 65 19.70 -3.15 0.08
N ASP A 66 20.01 -4.41 -0.17
CA ASP A 66 20.98 -4.78 -1.20
C ASP A 66 20.45 -4.36 -2.59
N ALA A 67 21.18 -3.43 -3.22
CA ALA A 67 20.83 -2.92 -4.55
C ALA A 67 20.99 -3.96 -5.66
N SER A 68 21.69 -5.06 -5.40
CA SER A 68 21.89 -6.16 -6.34
C SER A 68 20.73 -7.16 -6.36
N GLN A 69 19.83 -7.12 -5.37
CA GLN A 69 18.71 -8.05 -5.22
C GLN A 69 17.39 -7.43 -5.68
N ASN A 70 16.92 -7.85 -6.86
CA ASN A 70 15.67 -7.42 -7.45
C ASN A 70 14.59 -8.49 -7.28
N SER A 71 13.33 -8.10 -7.15
CA SER A 71 12.19 -9.05 -7.07
C SER A 71 11.44 -9.15 -8.40
N GLY A 72 10.57 -10.14 -8.56
CA GLY A 72 9.45 -10.04 -9.51
C GLY A 72 8.49 -8.93 -9.10
N THR A 73 7.59 -8.54 -10.01
CA THR A 73 6.44 -7.70 -9.65
C THR A 73 5.40 -8.59 -8.99
N GLN A 74 5.21 -8.40 -7.68
CA GLN A 74 4.23 -9.16 -6.89
C GLN A 74 2.89 -8.42 -6.91
N CYS A 75 1.82 -9.08 -7.32
CA CYS A 75 0.50 -8.47 -7.48
C CYS A 75 -0.52 -9.03 -6.48
N PHE A 76 -1.31 -8.11 -5.90
CA PHE A 76 -2.27 -8.44 -4.85
C PHE A 76 -3.61 -7.75 -5.09
N GLU A 77 -4.67 -8.48 -4.84
CA GLU A 77 -5.98 -7.94 -4.52
C GLU A 77 -6.00 -7.51 -3.04
N VAL A 78 -6.43 -6.28 -2.76
CA VAL A 78 -6.43 -5.71 -1.42
C VAL A 78 -7.83 -5.22 -1.04
N ARG A 79 -8.36 -5.78 0.05
CA ARG A 79 -9.64 -5.44 0.68
C ARG A 79 -9.38 -4.72 1.98
N ASP A 80 -9.27 -3.40 1.88
CA ASP A 80 -9.00 -2.51 3.02
C ASP A 80 -10.33 -1.97 3.59
N PRO A 81 -10.64 -2.18 4.88
CA PRO A 81 -11.84 -1.64 5.50
C PRO A 81 -11.96 -0.12 5.38
N GLN A 82 -10.85 0.62 5.38
CA GLN A 82 -10.85 2.07 5.23
C GLN A 82 -11.17 2.49 3.79
N ALA A 83 -10.72 1.72 2.80
CA ALA A 83 -11.09 1.92 1.40
C ALA A 83 -12.57 1.60 1.15
N ALA A 84 -13.06 0.52 1.76
CA ALA A 84 -14.46 0.12 1.66
C ALA A 84 -15.40 1.21 2.22
N ALA A 85 -15.00 1.88 3.32
CA ALA A 85 -15.75 2.97 3.93
C ALA A 85 -15.92 4.20 3.01
N ILE A 86 -15.13 4.33 1.94
CA ILE A 86 -15.21 5.40 0.94
C ILE A 86 -15.65 4.90 -0.44
N GLY A 87 -16.16 3.67 -0.54
CA GLY A 87 -16.74 3.11 -1.77
C GLY A 87 -15.78 2.29 -2.64
N HIS A 88 -14.57 1.99 -2.15
CA HIS A 88 -13.61 1.11 -2.82
C HIS A 88 -13.51 -0.22 -2.08
N GLU A 89 -14.40 -1.17 -2.40
CA GLU A 89 -14.42 -2.50 -1.78
C GLU A 89 -13.14 -3.32 -2.03
N LEU A 90 -12.44 -2.98 -3.12
CA LEU A 90 -11.25 -3.66 -3.59
C LEU A 90 -10.36 -2.66 -4.36
N TYR A 91 -9.05 -2.76 -4.14
CA TYR A 91 -8.05 -2.18 -5.04
C TYR A 91 -6.96 -3.21 -5.33
N LEU A 92 -6.19 -2.95 -6.38
CA LEU A 92 -5.04 -3.77 -6.75
C LEU A 92 -3.74 -3.07 -6.35
N LEU A 93 -2.78 -3.84 -5.84
CA LEU A 93 -1.47 -3.36 -5.44
C LEU A 93 -0.38 -4.23 -6.07
N ALA A 94 0.55 -3.59 -6.80
CA ALA A 94 1.79 -4.20 -7.23
C ALA A 94 2.96 -3.70 -6.36
N ILE A 95 3.89 -4.60 -6.07
CA ILE A 95 5.10 -4.33 -5.31
C ILE A 95 6.30 -4.92 -6.04
N THR A 96 7.32 -4.11 -6.28
CA THR A 96 8.56 -4.55 -6.93
C THR A 96 9.77 -3.97 -6.21
N MET A 97 10.78 -4.79 -5.91
CA MET A 97 12.10 -4.35 -5.48
C MET A 97 12.99 -4.09 -6.70
N ARG A 98 13.48 -2.86 -6.85
CA ARG A 98 14.50 -2.51 -7.84
C ARG A 98 15.59 -1.66 -7.19
N ASN A 99 16.84 -2.05 -7.36
CA ASN A 99 18.00 -1.23 -6.99
C ASN A 99 17.95 -0.76 -5.51
N GLY A 100 17.48 -1.63 -4.61
CA GLY A 100 17.38 -1.36 -3.16
C GLY A 100 16.16 -0.51 -2.74
N MET A 101 15.26 -0.18 -3.67
CA MET A 101 14.05 0.60 -3.44
C MET A 101 12.79 -0.24 -3.71
N LEU A 102 11.77 -0.10 -2.86
CA LEU A 102 10.44 -0.62 -3.17
C LEU A 102 9.67 0.33 -4.08
N TYR A 103 9.04 -0.24 -5.10
CA TYR A 103 8.12 0.43 -5.99
C TYR A 103 6.73 -0.14 -5.77
N PHE A 104 5.80 0.74 -5.45
CA PHE A 104 4.39 0.41 -5.23
C PHE A 104 3.54 1.05 -6.33
N GLN A 105 2.60 0.28 -6.89
CA GLN A 105 1.58 0.80 -7.80
C GLN A 105 0.22 0.34 -7.30
N ALA A 106 -0.67 1.29 -7.00
CA ALA A 106 -2.04 0.98 -6.60
C ALA A 106 -3.05 1.48 -7.64
N ILE A 107 -3.96 0.61 -8.09
CA ILE A 107 -5.01 0.96 -9.06
C ILE A 107 -6.38 0.48 -8.60
N VAL A 108 -7.43 1.18 -9.04
CA VAL A 108 -8.82 0.71 -8.88
C VAL A 108 -9.14 -0.25 -10.04
N PRO A 109 -9.62 -1.46 -9.78
CA PRO A 109 -10.02 -2.39 -10.85
C PRO A 109 -11.19 -1.80 -11.65
N ARG A 110 -11.05 -1.72 -12.99
CA ARG A 110 -12.14 -1.29 -13.88
C ARG A 110 -13.12 -2.43 -14.11
N PRO A 111 -14.45 -2.23 -14.12
CA PRO A 111 -15.42 -3.30 -14.36
C PRO A 111 -15.04 -4.16 -15.57
N LEU A 112 -15.00 -5.48 -15.40
CA LEU A 112 -14.69 -6.42 -16.48
C LEU A 112 -15.82 -6.36 -17.51
N ILE A 113 -15.52 -5.84 -18.70
CA ILE A 113 -16.46 -5.82 -19.84
C ILE A 113 -16.41 -7.17 -20.59
N ASN A 114 -15.32 -7.92 -20.44
CA ASN A 114 -15.17 -9.28 -20.98
C ASN A 114 -14.27 -10.10 -20.05
N ASP A 115 -14.65 -11.35 -19.82
CA ASP A 115 -14.15 -12.24 -18.75
C ASP A 115 -12.75 -12.83 -19.00
N GLN A 116 -11.92 -12.20 -19.85
CA GLN A 116 -10.65 -12.80 -20.29
C GLN A 116 -9.39 -11.96 -20.07
N ASP A 117 -9.51 -10.68 -19.71
CA ASP A 117 -8.36 -9.84 -19.37
C ASP A 117 -8.46 -9.37 -17.92
N SER A 118 -7.77 -10.10 -17.06
CA SER A 118 -7.76 -9.88 -15.62
C SER A 118 -7.37 -8.44 -15.29
N HIS A 119 -7.98 -7.86 -14.25
CA HIS A 119 -7.57 -6.55 -13.73
C HIS A 119 -6.07 -6.49 -13.39
N PHE A 120 -5.41 -7.64 -13.22
CA PHE A 120 -3.98 -7.77 -13.02
C PHE A 120 -3.14 -7.48 -14.26
N ASN A 121 -3.63 -7.74 -15.48
CA ASN A 121 -2.93 -7.34 -16.71
C ASN A 121 -2.77 -5.81 -16.73
N MET A 122 -3.82 -5.09 -16.34
CA MET A 122 -3.78 -3.64 -16.22
C MET A 122 -2.86 -3.16 -15.09
N LEU A 123 -2.84 -3.84 -13.95
CA LEU A 123 -1.90 -3.54 -12.87
C LEU A 123 -0.45 -3.77 -13.32
N MET A 124 -0.19 -4.88 -14.01
CA MET A 124 1.13 -5.24 -14.51
C MET A 124 1.62 -4.25 -15.57
N GLU A 125 0.75 -3.87 -16.51
CA GLU A 125 1.03 -2.83 -17.50
C GLU A 125 1.34 -1.48 -16.82
N SER A 126 0.53 -1.10 -15.82
CA SER A 126 0.77 0.12 -15.05
C SER A 126 2.10 0.08 -14.28
N ALA A 127 2.42 -1.05 -13.65
CA ALA A 127 3.66 -1.24 -12.91
C ALA A 127 4.88 -1.24 -13.86
N HIS A 128 4.78 -1.90 -15.01
CA HIS A 128 5.82 -1.86 -16.04
C HIS A 128 6.04 -0.46 -16.60
N GLY A 129 4.97 0.29 -16.88
CA GLY A 129 5.06 1.68 -17.31
C GLY A 129 5.74 2.57 -16.27
N ALA A 130 5.40 2.40 -14.99
CA ALA A 130 6.03 3.13 -13.88
C ALA A 130 7.53 2.79 -13.71
N LEU A 131 7.93 1.59 -14.14
CA LEU A 131 9.31 1.09 -14.06
C LEU A 131 10.09 1.22 -15.37
N ALA A 132 9.50 1.78 -16.43
CA ALA A 132 10.09 1.76 -17.78
C ALA A 132 11.49 2.40 -17.83
N ASP A 133 11.69 3.50 -17.09
CA ASP A 133 12.96 4.22 -17.00
C ASP A 133 13.88 3.69 -15.88
N ILE A 134 13.46 2.66 -15.15
CA ILE A 134 14.19 2.07 -14.02
C ILE A 134 14.73 0.71 -14.43
N THR A 135 15.94 0.71 -14.99
CA THR A 135 16.62 -0.53 -15.36
C THR A 135 16.95 -1.35 -14.10
N ALA A 136 16.59 -2.63 -14.11
CA ALA A 136 17.04 -3.59 -13.12
C ALA A 136 18.54 -3.88 -13.36
N THR A 137 19.42 -3.36 -12.52
CA THR A 137 20.88 -3.53 -12.68
C THR A 137 21.44 -4.72 -11.90
N GLY A 138 20.58 -5.46 -11.20
CA GLY A 138 20.91 -6.61 -10.34
C GLY A 138 20.17 -7.88 -10.75
N ILE A 139 20.42 -8.97 -10.01
CA ILE A 139 19.82 -10.28 -10.29
C ILE A 139 18.41 -10.39 -9.68
N HIS A 140 17.56 -11.16 -10.34
CA HIS A 140 16.30 -11.58 -9.74
C HIS A 140 16.58 -12.53 -8.55
N SER A 141 15.95 -12.24 -7.41
CA SER A 141 16.09 -12.98 -6.16
C SER A 141 14.71 -13.47 -5.71
N THR A 142 14.51 -14.79 -5.74
CA THR A 142 13.31 -15.44 -5.21
C THR A 142 13.18 -15.26 -3.70
N GLU A 143 14.30 -15.19 -2.96
CA GLU A 143 14.29 -14.85 -1.53
C GLU A 143 13.69 -13.46 -1.29
N MET A 144 13.96 -12.50 -2.19
CA MET A 144 13.39 -11.16 -2.09
C MET A 144 11.89 -11.16 -2.41
N ASP A 145 11.42 -12.00 -3.33
CA ASP A 145 9.99 -12.20 -3.57
C ASP A 145 9.29 -12.69 -2.30
N GLU A 146 9.83 -13.73 -1.66
CA GLU A 146 9.31 -14.28 -0.41
C GLU A 146 9.33 -13.27 0.73
N CYS A 147 10.38 -12.43 0.82
CA CYS A 147 10.45 -11.34 1.78
C CYS A 147 9.34 -10.31 1.56
N ILE A 148 9.03 -9.95 0.30
CA ILE A 148 7.93 -9.03 -0.03
C ILE A 148 6.59 -9.65 0.34
N ILE A 149 6.36 -10.91 -0.02
CA ILE A 149 5.12 -11.64 0.30
C ILE A 149 4.92 -11.71 1.82
N THR A 150 5.97 -12.04 2.57
CA THR A 150 5.92 -12.09 4.03
C THR A 150 5.66 -10.71 4.65
N ALA A 151 6.26 -9.66 4.09
CA ALA A 151 6.08 -8.29 4.55
C ALA A 151 4.63 -7.81 4.36
N ILE A 152 4.03 -8.09 3.20
CA ILE A 152 2.63 -7.71 2.94
C ILE A 152 1.66 -8.51 3.82
N ASP A 153 1.84 -9.82 3.97
CA ASP A 153 1.02 -10.65 4.87
C ASP A 153 1.09 -10.16 6.33
N THR A 154 2.28 -9.76 6.77
CA THR A 154 2.48 -9.26 8.13
C THR A 154 1.81 -7.90 8.32
N ALA A 155 1.95 -6.99 7.36
CA ALA A 155 1.30 -5.69 7.40
C ALA A 155 -0.24 -5.81 7.33
N ALA A 156 -0.74 -6.70 6.47
CA ALA A 156 -2.17 -6.94 6.26
C ALA A 156 -2.82 -7.45 7.54
N ARG A 157 -2.21 -8.46 8.18
CA ARG A 157 -2.66 -8.99 9.49
C ARG A 157 -2.69 -7.93 10.58
N LYS A 158 -1.67 -7.07 10.67
CA LYS A 158 -1.60 -5.99 11.68
C LYS A 158 -2.70 -4.94 11.49
N LEU A 159 -3.11 -4.68 10.26
CA LEU A 159 -4.10 -3.65 9.92
C LEU A 159 -5.51 -4.20 9.71
N GLY A 160 -5.70 -5.53 9.77
CA GLY A 160 -6.98 -6.16 9.47
C GLY A 160 -7.40 -6.03 8.00
N ILE A 161 -6.43 -5.97 7.09
CA ILE A 161 -6.64 -5.86 5.65
C ILE A 161 -6.67 -7.27 5.05
N GLY A 162 -7.66 -7.57 4.21
CA GLY A 162 -7.70 -8.82 3.45
C GLY A 162 -6.83 -8.70 2.21
N ILE A 163 -5.97 -9.69 1.94
CA ILE A 163 -5.18 -9.75 0.71
C ILE A 163 -5.33 -11.10 0.02
N LYS A 164 -5.21 -11.09 -1.31
CA LYS A 164 -5.11 -12.29 -2.13
C LYS A 164 -4.01 -12.10 -3.16
N GLN A 165 -3.02 -12.98 -3.13
CA GLN A 165 -1.92 -12.99 -4.10
C GLN A 165 -2.38 -13.63 -5.41
N GLN A 166 -1.95 -13.05 -6.53
CA GLN A 166 -2.04 -13.68 -7.84
C GLN A 166 -0.73 -14.45 -8.10
N VAL A 167 -0.84 -15.75 -8.40
CA VAL A 167 0.29 -16.63 -8.78
C VAL A 167 0.40 -16.69 -10.30
#